data_AF-A0A7R9F1D3-F1
#
_entry.id   AF-A0A7R9F1D3-F1
#
_cell.length_a   1.000
_cell.length_b   1.000
_cell.length_c   1.000
_cell.angle_alpha   90.00
_cell.angle_beta   90.00
_cell.angle_gamma   90.00
#
_symmetry.space_group_name_H-M   'P 1'
#
loop_
_entity.id
_entity.type
_entity.pdbx_description
1 polymer ?
#
loop_
_entity_poly.entity_id
_entity_poly.type
_entity_poly.pdbx_seq_one_letter_code
_entity_poly.pdbx_strand_id
1 'polypeptide(L)'
;PVLIDTGMTAVCCSWNHNGSVIAVTGIMQLSSDSKDSNVIQFFTPFGEHLRTLKIPGREVSCCVWDGSSLRLALAVNSHIFFANIRPHYRWTYFEHTVVYCYNRPDKYGTIVSFWDINNNECYNKLVKYLLGIASFGEHCVLATKSDDSSTSQFALILCNAISTPVDSKYSLICSRQRKERLYHIDDSPSGIAEVIQDLDRSYEVRFLN
;
A
#
# COMPACT_ATOMS: atom_id res chain seq x y z
N PRO A 1 8.71 8.66 -20.26
CA PRO A 1 8.93 7.20 -20.24
C PRO A 1 9.48 6.82 -18.87
N VAL A 2 9.01 5.71 -18.27
CA VAL A 2 9.56 5.19 -17.01
C VAL A 2 10.82 4.39 -17.34
N LEU A 3 11.94 4.69 -16.68
CA LEU A 3 13.21 3.95 -16.82
C LEU A 3 13.43 3.17 -15.53
N ILE A 4 13.61 1.85 -15.65
CA ILE A 4 13.84 0.95 -14.53
C ILE A 4 15.25 0.39 -14.66
N ASP A 5 16.11 0.71 -13.70
CA ASP A 5 17.38 0.00 -13.52
C ASP A 5 17.14 -1.21 -12.60
N THR A 6 17.26 -2.40 -13.18
CA THR A 6 17.00 -3.67 -12.48
C THR A 6 18.22 -4.17 -11.71
N GLY A 7 19.42 -3.62 -11.98
CA GLY A 7 20.68 -4.13 -11.45
C GLY A 7 21.00 -5.57 -11.85
N MET A 8 20.31 -6.11 -12.87
CA MET A 8 20.48 -7.50 -13.32
C MET A 8 20.86 -7.56 -14.80
N THR A 9 21.53 -8.64 -15.18
CA THR A 9 21.62 -9.04 -16.59
C THR A 9 20.28 -9.67 -16.97
N ALA A 10 19.39 -8.87 -17.55
CA ALA A 10 18.04 -9.29 -17.90
C ALA A 10 18.05 -10.27 -19.09
N VAL A 11 17.29 -11.35 -18.98
CA VAL A 11 17.16 -12.39 -20.01
C VAL A 11 15.81 -12.33 -20.69
N CYS A 12 14.73 -12.16 -19.92
CA CYS A 12 13.38 -12.10 -20.43
C CYS A 12 12.53 -11.17 -19.57
N CYS A 13 11.56 -10.50 -20.19
CA CYS A 13 10.54 -9.76 -19.47
C CYS A 13 9.17 -9.98 -20.12
N SER A 14 8.12 -9.92 -19.30
CA SER A 14 6.75 -10.08 -19.78
C SER A 14 5.75 -9.43 -18.84
N TRP A 15 4.80 -8.69 -19.42
CA TRP A 15 3.63 -8.16 -18.72
C TRP A 15 2.66 -9.29 -18.42
N ASN A 16 2.03 -9.22 -17.25
CA ASN A 16 0.83 -10.01 -17.00
C ASN A 16 -0.34 -9.54 -17.89
N HIS A 17 -1.37 -10.35 -18.04
CA HIS A 17 -2.43 -10.10 -19.03
C HIS A 17 -3.28 -8.86 -18.75
N ASN A 18 -3.31 -8.37 -17.50
CA ASN A 18 -4.03 -7.15 -17.14
C ASN A 18 -3.14 -5.89 -17.09
N GLY A 19 -1.85 -6.02 -17.41
CA GLY A 19 -0.89 -4.92 -17.40
C GLY A 19 -0.60 -4.34 -16.01
N SER A 20 -0.98 -5.00 -14.92
CA SER A 20 -0.76 -4.50 -13.56
C SER A 20 0.63 -4.82 -13.02
N VAL A 21 1.36 -5.78 -13.61
CA VAL A 21 2.70 -6.21 -13.18
C VAL A 21 3.54 -6.58 -14.39
N ILE A 22 4.78 -6.10 -14.43
CA ILE A 22 5.82 -6.64 -15.31
C ILE A 22 6.76 -7.53 -14.51
N ALA A 23 7.02 -8.73 -15.03
CA ALA A 23 8.05 -9.61 -14.54
C ALA A 23 9.32 -9.44 -15.40
N VAL A 24 10.48 -9.32 -14.77
CA VAL A 24 11.79 -9.29 -15.42
C VAL A 24 12.64 -10.38 -14.79
N THR A 25 13.04 -11.37 -15.58
CA THR A 25 13.89 -12.47 -15.14
C THR A 25 15.29 -12.34 -15.70
N GLY A 26 16.28 -12.72 -14.92
CA GLY A 26 17.68 -12.60 -15.30
C GLY A 26 18.61 -13.05 -14.19
N ILE A 27 19.85 -12.59 -14.28
CA ILE A 27 20.94 -12.96 -13.37
C ILE A 27 21.40 -11.72 -12.61
N MET A 28 21.45 -11.83 -11.28
CA MET A 28 21.85 -10.76 -10.38
C MET A 28 22.71 -11.29 -9.24
N GLN A 29 23.72 -10.51 -8.85
CA GLN A 29 24.45 -10.76 -7.62
C GLN A 29 23.64 -10.24 -6.42
N LEU A 30 23.10 -11.16 -5.62
CA LEU A 30 22.38 -10.80 -4.40
C LEU A 30 23.39 -10.48 -3.28
N SER A 31 23.11 -9.47 -2.46
CA SER A 31 24.01 -9.03 -1.38
C SER A 31 24.37 -10.13 -0.37
N SER A 32 23.55 -11.17 -0.26
CA SER A 32 23.76 -12.34 0.59
C SER A 32 24.61 -13.44 -0.04
N ASP A 33 24.95 -13.35 -1.34
CA ASP A 33 25.65 -14.39 -2.08
C ASP A 33 26.93 -13.87 -2.74
N SER A 34 27.99 -14.67 -2.66
CA SER A 34 29.23 -14.42 -3.39
C SER A 34 29.15 -14.80 -4.89
N LYS A 35 28.00 -15.32 -5.34
CA LYS A 35 27.78 -15.85 -6.69
C LYS A 35 26.52 -15.26 -7.31
N ASP A 36 26.56 -15.12 -8.62
CA ASP A 36 25.41 -14.79 -9.43
C ASP A 36 24.26 -15.77 -9.21
N SER A 37 23.06 -15.23 -9.07
CA SER A 37 21.84 -15.99 -8.86
C SER A 37 20.80 -15.66 -9.91
N ASN A 38 20.06 -16.66 -10.35
CA ASN A 38 18.86 -16.43 -11.15
C ASN A 38 17.82 -15.74 -10.27
N VAL A 39 17.24 -14.66 -10.78
CA VAL A 39 16.21 -13.89 -10.11
C VAL A 39 15.10 -13.52 -11.06
N ILE A 40 13.90 -13.35 -10.50
CA ILE A 40 12.81 -12.63 -11.14
C ILE A 40 12.41 -11.45 -10.25
N GLN A 41 12.34 -10.27 -10.84
CA GLN A 41 11.84 -9.05 -10.22
C GLN A 41 10.47 -8.71 -10.78
N PHE A 42 9.61 -8.16 -9.92
CA PHE A 42 8.28 -7.71 -10.28
C PHE A 42 8.16 -6.21 -10.06
N PHE A 43 7.56 -5.50 -11.02
CA PHE A 43 7.36 -4.05 -10.95
C PHE A 43 5.94 -3.66 -11.29
N THR A 44 5.51 -2.52 -10.75
CA THR A 44 4.27 -1.86 -11.16
C THR A 44 4.44 -1.18 -12.53
N PRO A 45 3.34 -0.75 -13.19
CA PRO A 45 3.41 0.01 -14.44
C PRO A 45 4.12 1.37 -14.31
N PHE A 46 4.29 1.82 -13.07
CA PHE A 46 4.94 3.08 -12.72
C PHE A 46 6.41 2.91 -12.37
N GLY A 47 6.94 1.68 -12.46
CA GLY A 47 8.34 1.37 -12.18
C GLY A 47 8.67 1.11 -10.71
N GLU A 48 7.65 1.01 -9.84
CA GLU A 48 7.89 0.67 -8.44
C GLU A 48 8.23 -0.81 -8.31
N HIS A 49 9.31 -1.11 -7.59
CA HIS A 49 9.71 -2.48 -7.29
C HIS A 49 8.75 -3.11 -6.28
N LEU A 50 8.17 -4.26 -6.65
CA LEU A 50 7.25 -5.01 -5.81
C LEU A 50 7.99 -6.10 -5.01
N ARG A 51 8.80 -6.90 -5.70
CA ARG A 51 9.48 -8.07 -5.10
C ARG A 51 10.59 -8.60 -6.00
N THR A 52 11.60 -9.20 -5.37
CA THR A 52 12.62 -10.04 -6.02
C THR A 52 12.50 -11.46 -5.48
N LEU A 53 12.49 -12.46 -6.35
CA LEU A 53 12.52 -13.88 -5.98
C LEU A 53 13.78 -14.53 -6.56
N LYS A 54 14.52 -15.27 -5.72
CA LYS A 54 15.62 -16.12 -6.17
C LYS A 54 15.05 -17.40 -6.77
N ILE A 55 15.57 -17.79 -7.93
CA ILE A 55 15.15 -18.99 -8.67
C ILE A 55 16.27 -20.03 -8.57
N PRO A 56 15.98 -21.28 -8.14
CA PRO A 56 16.96 -22.35 -8.14
C PRO A 56 17.39 -22.73 -9.55
N GLY A 57 18.62 -23.22 -9.70
CA GLY A 57 19.16 -23.69 -10.98
C GLY A 57 20.33 -22.83 -11.46
N ARG A 58 20.84 -23.15 -12.65
CA ARG A 58 22.05 -22.51 -13.19
C ARG A 58 21.71 -21.35 -14.12
N GLU A 59 20.76 -21.52 -15.03
CA GLU A 59 20.47 -20.53 -16.06
C GLU A 59 18.96 -20.45 -16.35
N VAL A 60 18.37 -19.29 -16.02
CA VAL A 60 17.00 -18.95 -16.39
C VAL A 60 16.96 -18.46 -17.85
N SER A 61 15.99 -18.94 -18.62
CA SER A 61 15.89 -18.61 -20.04
C SER A 61 14.63 -17.82 -20.41
N CYS A 62 13.50 -18.06 -19.75
CA CYS A 62 12.27 -17.31 -20.00
C CYS A 62 11.27 -17.37 -18.84
N CYS A 63 10.30 -16.45 -18.88
CA CYS A 63 9.13 -16.44 -18.01
C CYS A 63 7.85 -16.19 -18.81
N VAL A 64 6.76 -16.89 -18.49
CA VAL A 64 5.45 -16.69 -19.11
C VAL A 64 4.33 -16.70 -18.07
N TRP A 65 3.32 -15.87 -18.26
CA TRP A 65 2.16 -15.77 -17.37
C TRP A 65 1.08 -16.78 -17.75
N ASP A 66 0.34 -17.27 -16.76
CA ASP A 66 -0.92 -17.96 -17.00
C ASP A 66 -2.04 -16.95 -17.29
N GLY A 67 -3.14 -17.40 -17.92
CA GLY A 67 -4.25 -16.52 -18.30
C GLY A 67 -4.91 -15.76 -17.13
N SER A 68 -4.72 -16.22 -15.89
CA SER A 68 -5.26 -15.57 -14.70
C SER A 68 -4.41 -14.39 -14.21
N SER A 69 -3.17 -14.25 -14.70
CA SER A 69 -2.18 -13.29 -14.19
C SER A 69 -1.78 -13.50 -12.72
N LEU A 70 -2.15 -14.65 -12.14
CA LEU A 70 -1.81 -15.02 -10.76
C LEU A 70 -0.76 -16.12 -10.69
N ARG A 71 -0.34 -16.69 -11.82
CA ARG A 71 0.72 -17.67 -11.87
C ARG A 71 1.66 -17.40 -13.03
N LEU A 72 2.90 -17.80 -12.85
CA LEU A 72 3.97 -17.62 -13.82
C LEU A 72 4.79 -18.90 -13.91
N ALA A 73 5.13 -19.31 -15.13
CA ALA A 73 6.02 -20.42 -15.41
C ALA A 73 7.41 -19.88 -15.81
N LEU A 74 8.45 -20.52 -15.29
CA LEU A 74 9.86 -20.18 -15.53
C LEU A 74 10.57 -21.39 -16.10
N ALA A 75 11.28 -21.22 -17.21
CA ALA A 75 12.18 -22.24 -17.73
C ALA A 75 13.58 -22.00 -17.18
N VAL A 76 14.14 -23.02 -16.53
CA VAL A 76 15.49 -22.97 -15.94
C VAL A 76 16.21 -24.28 -16.26
N ASN A 77 17.21 -24.20 -17.15
CA ASN A 77 17.87 -25.37 -17.73
C ASN A 77 16.86 -26.41 -18.25
N SER A 78 16.80 -27.59 -17.62
CA SER A 78 15.88 -28.70 -17.96
C SER A 78 14.63 -28.77 -17.06
N HIS A 79 14.35 -27.73 -16.27
CA HIS A 79 13.24 -27.70 -15.31
C HIS A 79 12.28 -26.55 -15.61
N ILE A 80 11.01 -26.76 -15.25
CA ILE A 80 9.98 -25.71 -15.25
C ILE A 80 9.57 -25.46 -13.80
N PHE A 81 9.66 -24.20 -13.37
CA PHE A 81 9.17 -23.76 -12.07
C PHE A 81 7.88 -22.97 -12.23
N PHE A 82 7.01 -23.07 -11.23
CA PHE A 82 5.79 -22.27 -11.15
C PHE A 82 5.85 -21.35 -9.94
N ALA A 83 5.63 -20.07 -10.16
CA ALA A 83 5.48 -19.06 -9.11
C ALA A 83 4.00 -18.65 -9.01
N ASN A 84 3.47 -18.67 -7.78
CA ASN A 84 2.13 -18.15 -7.49
C ASN A 84 2.25 -16.70 -7.02
N ILE A 85 1.42 -15.84 -7.59
CA ILE A 85 1.28 -14.44 -7.20
C ILE A 85 0.01 -14.29 -6.37
N ARG A 86 0.18 -13.70 -5.19
CA ARG A 86 -0.93 -13.35 -4.30
C ARG A 86 -0.96 -11.84 -4.17
N PRO A 87 -1.83 -11.15 -4.90
CA PRO A 87 -2.01 -9.72 -4.71
C PRO A 87 -2.43 -9.43 -3.28
N HIS A 88 -1.95 -8.30 -2.75
CA HIS A 88 -2.40 -7.78 -1.47
C HIS A 88 -3.79 -7.16 -1.65
N TYR A 89 -4.81 -8.01 -1.70
CA TYR A 89 -6.19 -7.57 -1.75
C TYR A 89 -6.56 -6.89 -0.44
N ARG A 90 -7.24 -5.73 -0.52
CA ARG A 90 -7.89 -5.16 0.65
C ARG A 90 -9.12 -5.99 0.96
N TRP A 91 -9.24 -6.43 2.21
CA TRP A 91 -10.37 -7.22 2.66
C TRP A 91 -10.74 -6.88 4.11
N THR A 92 -11.97 -7.19 4.48
CA THR A 92 -12.46 -7.15 5.87
C THR A 92 -13.55 -8.21 6.05
N TYR A 93 -13.94 -8.49 7.28
CA TYR A 93 -14.97 -9.48 7.59
C TYR A 93 -15.95 -8.96 8.64
N PHE A 94 -17.24 -9.23 8.46
CA PHE A 94 -18.30 -8.92 9.42
C PHE A 94 -19.53 -9.78 9.11
N GLU A 95 -20.34 -10.15 10.12
CA GLU A 95 -21.62 -10.86 9.92
C GLU A 95 -21.60 -11.97 8.85
N HIS A 96 -20.67 -12.92 8.96
CA HIS A 96 -20.52 -14.02 7.98
C HIS A 96 -20.29 -13.55 6.53
N THR A 97 -19.82 -12.33 6.35
CA THR A 97 -19.59 -11.71 5.05
C THR A 97 -18.11 -11.34 4.92
N VAL A 98 -17.42 -11.98 3.97
CA VAL A 98 -16.08 -11.57 3.57
C VAL A 98 -16.22 -10.47 2.53
N VAL A 99 -15.69 -9.28 2.83
CA VAL A 99 -15.61 -8.18 1.87
C VAL A 99 -14.21 -8.14 1.31
N TYR A 100 -14.05 -8.19 0.00
CA TYR A 100 -12.75 -8.09 -0.65
C TYR A 100 -12.80 -7.23 -1.91
N CYS A 101 -11.67 -6.60 -2.21
CA CYS A 101 -11.53 -5.65 -3.30
C CYS A 101 -10.63 -6.19 -4.40
N TYR A 102 -11.03 -6.06 -5.66
CA TYR A 102 -10.18 -6.38 -6.81
C TYR A 102 -10.52 -5.49 -8.02
N ASN A 103 -9.57 -5.36 -8.93
CA ASN A 103 -9.76 -4.61 -10.18
C ASN A 103 -9.97 -5.61 -11.33
N ARG A 104 -10.76 -5.22 -12.34
CA ARG A 104 -10.83 -5.95 -13.61
C ARG A 104 -10.22 -5.12 -14.74
N PRO A 105 -9.57 -5.76 -15.73
CA PRO A 105 -8.94 -5.04 -16.84
C PRO A 105 -9.97 -4.29 -17.70
N ASP A 106 -11.18 -4.82 -17.82
CA ASP A 106 -12.27 -4.29 -18.63
C ASP A 106 -13.07 -3.17 -17.95
N LYS A 107 -12.85 -2.93 -16.65
CA LYS A 107 -13.65 -1.96 -15.88
C LYS A 107 -12.77 -0.97 -15.14
N TYR A 108 -13.04 0.31 -15.40
CA TYR A 108 -12.47 1.38 -14.60
C TYR A 108 -13.13 1.43 -13.21
N GLY A 109 -12.31 1.35 -12.16
CA GLY A 109 -12.75 1.33 -10.76
C GLY A 109 -12.43 0.00 -10.07
N THR A 110 -12.67 -0.05 -8.76
CA THR A 110 -12.45 -1.23 -7.94
C THR A 110 -13.78 -1.93 -7.67
N ILE A 111 -13.82 -3.24 -7.91
CA ILE A 111 -14.95 -4.07 -7.51
C ILE A 111 -14.78 -4.43 -6.04
N VAL A 112 -15.79 -4.12 -5.25
CA VAL A 112 -15.93 -4.54 -3.86
C VAL A 112 -16.97 -5.65 -3.84
N SER A 113 -16.55 -6.85 -3.45
CA SER A 113 -17.41 -8.02 -3.34
C SER A 113 -17.72 -8.31 -1.89
N PHE A 114 -18.99 -8.46 -1.57
CA PHE A 114 -19.51 -8.90 -0.28
C PHE A 114 -19.96 -10.35 -0.47
N TRP A 115 -19.19 -11.28 0.08
CA TRP A 115 -19.45 -12.71 -0.05
C TRP A 115 -19.98 -13.26 1.28
N ASP A 116 -21.26 -13.60 1.29
CA ASP A 116 -21.90 -14.35 2.37
C ASP A 116 -21.40 -15.79 2.34
N ILE A 117 -20.65 -16.19 3.38
CA ILE A 117 -20.03 -17.52 3.44
C ILE A 117 -21.02 -18.62 3.81
N ASN A 118 -22.17 -18.28 4.40
CA ASN A 118 -23.19 -19.26 4.80
C ASN A 118 -24.08 -19.62 3.62
N ASN A 119 -24.56 -18.60 2.90
CA ASN A 119 -25.44 -18.79 1.75
C ASN A 119 -24.67 -18.94 0.42
N ASN A 120 -23.36 -18.68 0.44
CA ASN A 120 -22.48 -18.66 -0.72
C ASN A 120 -22.93 -17.64 -1.80
N GLU A 121 -23.49 -16.51 -1.36
CA GLU A 121 -23.98 -15.44 -2.22
C GLU A 121 -22.97 -14.30 -2.32
N CYS A 122 -22.79 -13.76 -3.53
CA CYS A 122 -21.85 -12.66 -3.79
C CYS A 122 -22.56 -11.41 -4.30
N TYR A 123 -22.44 -10.33 -3.54
CA TYR A 123 -22.97 -9.01 -3.89
C TYR A 123 -21.82 -8.08 -4.30
N ASN A 124 -21.81 -7.64 -5.55
CA ASN A 124 -20.70 -6.87 -6.12
C ASN A 124 -21.08 -5.40 -6.31
N LYS A 125 -20.17 -4.50 -5.95
CA LYS A 125 -20.30 -3.05 -6.18
C LYS A 125 -19.07 -2.51 -6.89
N LEU A 126 -19.28 -1.75 -7.97
CA LEU A 126 -18.20 -1.02 -8.61
C LEU A 126 -18.01 0.34 -7.92
N VAL A 127 -16.82 0.60 -7.41
CA VAL A 127 -16.48 1.81 -6.65
C VAL A 127 -15.31 2.51 -7.32
N LYS A 128 -15.54 3.71 -7.85
CA LYS A 128 -14.47 4.55 -8.41
C LYS A 128 -13.63 5.15 -7.28
N TYR A 129 -12.32 5.24 -7.49
CA TYR A 129 -11.36 5.84 -6.56
C TYR A 129 -11.49 5.34 -5.10
N LEU A 130 -11.61 4.02 -4.93
CA LEU A 130 -11.65 3.41 -3.60
C LEU A 130 -10.31 3.60 -2.88
N LEU A 131 -10.36 4.25 -1.72
CA LEU A 131 -9.21 4.52 -0.88
C LEU A 131 -8.98 3.39 0.12
N GLY A 132 -10.04 2.85 0.72
CA GLY A 132 -9.94 1.81 1.73
C GLY A 132 -11.30 1.23 2.13
N ILE A 133 -11.24 0.14 2.87
CA ILE A 133 -12.41 -0.53 3.46
C ILE A 133 -12.11 -0.89 4.91
N ALA A 134 -13.13 -0.88 5.76
CA ALA A 134 -13.08 -1.34 7.14
C ALA A 134 -14.45 -1.86 7.54
N SER A 135 -14.54 -2.72 8.57
CA SER A 135 -15.83 -3.14 9.12
C SER A 135 -15.82 -3.08 10.64
N PHE A 136 -17.02 -2.90 11.21
CA PHE A 136 -17.27 -2.97 12.63
C PHE A 136 -18.74 -3.30 12.90
N GLY A 137 -19.00 -4.19 13.85
CA GLY A 137 -20.34 -4.69 14.12
C GLY A 137 -20.96 -5.31 12.86
N GLU A 138 -22.14 -4.81 12.49
CA GLU A 138 -22.93 -5.32 11.36
C GLU A 138 -22.71 -4.57 10.04
N HIS A 139 -21.66 -3.74 9.97
CA HIS A 139 -21.46 -2.85 8.84
C HIS A 139 -20.03 -2.83 8.31
N CYS A 140 -19.91 -2.50 7.02
CA CYS A 140 -18.66 -2.23 6.33
C CYS A 140 -18.68 -0.79 5.80
N VAL A 141 -17.59 -0.04 6.01
CA VAL A 141 -17.40 1.32 5.49
C VAL A 141 -16.46 1.27 4.29
N LEU A 142 -16.86 1.94 3.21
CA LEU A 142 -16.04 2.18 2.02
C LEU A 142 -15.61 3.65 2.01
N ALA A 143 -14.31 3.91 1.97
CA ALA A 143 -13.76 5.26 1.79
C ALA A 143 -13.46 5.51 0.32
N THR A 144 -14.00 6.58 -0.26
CA THR A 144 -13.86 6.90 -1.69
C THR A 144 -13.50 8.37 -1.89
N LYS A 145 -12.88 8.67 -3.04
CA LYS A 145 -12.64 10.04 -3.50
C LYS A 145 -13.60 10.38 -4.65
N SER A 146 -14.07 11.62 -4.71
CA SER A 146 -14.85 12.12 -5.86
C SER A 146 -13.98 12.23 -7.13
N ASP A 147 -14.64 12.07 -8.28
CA ASP A 147 -14.07 12.19 -9.63
C ASP A 147 -13.82 13.67 -10.01
N ASP A 148 -14.54 14.61 -9.37
CA ASP A 148 -14.49 16.03 -9.71
C ASP A 148 -13.14 16.67 -9.34
N SER A 149 -12.38 17.00 -10.38
CA SER A 149 -11.03 17.59 -10.27
C SER A 149 -11.01 18.98 -9.62
N SER A 150 -12.17 19.65 -9.53
CA SER A 150 -12.31 21.00 -8.94
C SER A 150 -12.45 20.98 -7.42
N THR A 151 -12.89 19.87 -6.82
CA THR A 151 -13.12 19.76 -5.38
C THR A 151 -12.62 18.42 -4.84
N SER A 152 -11.65 18.46 -3.93
CA SER A 152 -11.19 17.26 -3.20
C SER A 152 -12.23 16.81 -2.18
N GLN A 153 -13.32 16.23 -2.68
CA GLN A 153 -14.39 15.65 -1.89
C GLN A 153 -14.11 14.17 -1.65
N PHE A 154 -14.31 13.75 -0.41
CA PHE A 154 -14.19 12.36 0.03
C PHE A 154 -15.55 11.90 0.55
N ALA A 155 -15.84 10.60 0.40
CA ALA A 155 -17.04 9.99 0.93
C ALA A 155 -16.71 8.77 1.79
N LEU A 156 -17.47 8.61 2.88
CA LEU A 156 -17.55 7.37 3.65
C LEU A 156 -18.94 6.78 3.42
N ILE A 157 -18.98 5.59 2.84
CA ILE A 157 -20.22 4.88 2.50
C ILE A 157 -20.34 3.69 3.44
N LEU A 158 -21.28 3.74 4.37
CA LEU A 158 -21.61 2.63 5.25
C LEU A 158 -22.51 1.64 4.50
N CYS A 159 -22.17 0.37 4.45
CA CYS A 159 -22.88 -0.69 3.75
C CYS A 159 -23.25 -1.83 4.71
N ASN A 160 -24.38 -2.48 4.43
CA ASN A 160 -24.75 -3.75 5.07
C ASN A 160 -24.10 -4.96 4.35
N ALA A 161 -24.39 -6.17 4.83
CA ALA A 161 -23.86 -7.44 4.31
C ALA A 161 -24.15 -7.69 2.82
N ILE A 162 -25.24 -7.14 2.28
CA ILE A 162 -25.63 -7.29 0.86
C ILE A 162 -25.17 -6.10 -0.01
N SER A 163 -24.17 -5.34 0.44
CA SER A 163 -23.59 -4.19 -0.26
C SER A 163 -24.50 -2.95 -0.44
N THR A 164 -25.66 -2.92 0.22
CA THR A 164 -26.59 -1.77 0.16
C THR A 164 -26.07 -0.64 1.06
N PRO A 165 -25.93 0.61 0.55
CA PRO A 165 -25.62 1.75 1.40
C PRO A 165 -26.70 1.95 2.46
N VAL A 166 -26.28 1.99 3.73
CA VAL A 166 -27.12 2.33 4.88
C VAL A 166 -27.05 3.83 5.14
N ASP A 167 -25.85 4.40 5.06
CA ASP A 167 -25.59 5.83 5.22
C ASP A 167 -24.39 6.27 4.36
N SER A 168 -24.29 7.55 4.05
CA SER A 168 -23.17 8.12 3.31
C SER A 168 -22.86 9.54 3.78
N LYS A 169 -21.62 9.74 4.24
CA LYS A 169 -21.13 11.05 4.64
C LYS A 169 -20.11 11.56 3.63
N TYR A 170 -20.34 12.77 3.14
CA TYR A 170 -19.44 13.46 2.22
C TYR A 170 -18.70 14.57 2.97
N SER A 171 -17.41 14.74 2.71
CA SER A 171 -16.60 15.79 3.33
C SER A 171 -15.68 16.42 2.29
N LEU A 172 -15.75 17.75 2.21
CA LEU A 172 -14.78 18.54 1.47
C LEU A 172 -13.55 18.73 2.34
N ILE A 173 -12.40 18.22 1.92
CA ILE A 173 -11.14 18.69 2.47
C ILE A 173 -10.79 19.93 1.65
N CYS A 174 -11.27 21.10 2.07
CA CYS A 174 -10.49 22.30 1.81
C CYS A 174 -9.15 22.09 2.52
N SER A 175 -8.04 22.37 1.84
CA SER A 175 -6.73 22.54 2.47
C SER A 175 -6.77 23.75 3.41
N ARG A 176 -7.54 23.67 4.50
CA ARG A 176 -7.26 24.48 5.66
C ARG A 176 -5.89 24.00 6.10
N GLN A 177 -4.88 24.82 5.87
CA GLN A 177 -3.66 24.82 6.66
C GLN A 177 -4.07 25.05 8.13
N ARG A 178 -4.67 24.05 8.76
CA ARG A 178 -4.77 24.03 10.21
C ARG A 178 -3.35 23.67 10.62
N LYS A 179 -2.56 24.69 10.99
CA LYS A 179 -1.39 24.48 11.84
C LYS A 179 -1.92 23.82 13.11
N GLU A 180 -2.02 22.50 13.11
CA GLU A 180 -2.10 21.76 14.36
C GLU A 180 -0.80 22.09 15.09
N ARG A 181 -0.92 22.80 16.22
CA ARG A 181 0.19 22.93 17.16
C ARG A 181 0.39 21.55 17.75
N LEU A 182 1.30 20.80 17.14
CA LEU A 182 1.65 19.43 17.54
C LEU A 182 2.32 19.39 18.93
N TYR A 183 2.75 20.55 19.44
CA TYR A 183 3.40 20.69 20.75
C TYR A 183 2.95 21.98 21.44
N HIS A 184 2.64 21.88 22.74
CA HIS A 184 2.78 22.99 23.67
C HIS A 184 4.26 23.05 24.06
N ILE A 185 4.93 24.17 23.79
CA ILE A 185 6.27 24.45 24.33
C ILE A 185 6.01 25.38 25.52
N ASP A 186 6.37 24.95 26.72
CA ASP A 186 6.35 25.82 27.89
C ASP A 186 7.46 26.87 27.75
N ASP A 187 7.13 28.15 27.90
CA ASP A 187 8.08 29.27 27.84
C ASP A 187 9.01 29.34 29.06
N SER A 188 8.93 28.36 29.97
CA SER A 188 9.76 28.26 31.18
C SER A 188 10.64 27.01 31.13
N PRO A 189 11.92 27.12 30.75
CA PRO A 189 12.87 26.02 30.86
C PRO A 189 12.91 25.50 32.30
N SER A 190 12.64 24.22 32.49
CA SER A 190 12.82 23.56 33.78
C SER A 190 14.28 23.66 34.22
N GLY A 191 14.52 24.28 35.38
CA GLY A 191 15.85 24.48 35.97
C GLY A 191 16.30 25.94 36.14
N ILE A 192 15.57 26.94 35.64
CA ILE A 192 15.98 28.36 35.81
C ILE A 192 15.76 28.89 37.23
N ALA A 193 14.82 28.34 38.00
CA ALA A 193 14.50 28.83 39.34
C ALA A 193 15.69 28.72 40.32
N GLU A 194 16.54 27.70 40.19
CA GLU A 194 17.71 27.51 41.08
C GLU A 194 18.90 28.41 40.67
N VAL A 195 19.05 28.74 39.39
CA VAL A 195 20.16 29.59 38.90
C VAL A 195 19.99 31.06 39.33
N ILE A 196 18.74 31.54 39.49
CA ILE A 196 18.48 32.93 39.87
C ILE A 196 18.79 33.18 41.35
N GLN A 197 18.54 32.20 42.24
CA GLN A 197 18.83 32.36 43.68
C GLN A 197 20.33 32.45 44.00
N ASP A 198 21.19 31.76 43.24
CA ASP A 198 22.64 31.84 43.44
C ASP A 198 23.26 33.14 42.92
N LEU A 199 22.65 33.78 41.91
CA LEU A 199 23.10 35.08 41.41
C LEU A 199 22.78 36.22 42.39
N ASP A 200 21.62 36.19 43.05
CA ASP A 200 21.22 37.23 44.02
C ASP A 200 22.09 37.24 45.28
N ARG A 201 22.71 36.11 45.64
CA ARG A 201 23.59 36.02 46.83
C ARG A 201 24.99 36.58 46.60
N SER A 202 25.37 36.83 45.34
CA SER A 202 26.72 37.28 44.97
C SER A 202 26.88 38.80 44.83
N TYR A 203 25.79 39.57 44.96
CA TYR A 203 25.76 41.03 44.73
C TYR A 203 25.49 41.90 45.98
N GLU A 204 25.63 41.39 47.20
CA GLU A 204 25.71 42.26 48.39
C GLU A 204 27.13 42.84 48.53
N VAL A 205 27.38 43.92 47.78
CA VAL A 205 28.55 44.78 47.96
C VAL A 205 28.35 45.69 49.17
N ARG A 206 29.30 45.58 50.10
CA ARG A 206 29.53 46.46 51.25
C ARG A 206 29.56 47.94 50.84
N PHE A 207 28.77 48.78 51.50
CA PHE A 207 29.00 50.22 51.53
C PHE A 207 29.79 50.60 52.79
N LEU A 208 30.99 51.15 52.59
CA LEU A 208 31.72 51.95 53.56
C LEU A 208 31.20 53.40 53.46
N ASN A 209 30.57 53.87 54.54
CA ASN A 209 30.84 55.13 55.25
C ASN A 209 29.83 55.29 56.39
#